data_AF-A0AA89AKW7-F1
#
_entry.id   AF-A0AA89AKW7-F1
#
_cell.length_a   1.000
_cell.length_b   1.000
_cell.length_c   1.000
_cell.angle_alpha   90.00
_cell.angle_beta   90.00
_cell.angle_gamma   90.00
#
_symmetry.space_group_name_H-M   'P 1'
#
loop_
_entity.id
_entity.type
_entity.pdbx_description
1 polymer ?
#
loop_
_entity_poly.entity_id
_entity_poly.type
_entity_poly.pdbx_seq_one_letter_code
_entity_poly.pdbx_strand_id
1 'polypeptide(L)'
;MACAISSLRALSFLLTLSQSLSMNVIDSCWRPNPRWASDRQSFANCAIGFGRDAMGGRKDAIYVVTDPSDDPVDPKPGTLRYGATRRDPLWITFAEDMVIRLKKVLL
;
A
#
# COMPACT_ATOMS: atom_id res chain seq x y z
N MET A 1 21.51 -17.29 46.19
CA MET A 1 22.04 -17.84 44.92
C MET A 1 20.87 -17.87 43.94
N ALA A 2 21.04 -17.26 42.77
CA ALA A 2 19.98 -16.82 41.85
C ALA A 2 19.37 -17.93 40.97
N CYS A 3 18.15 -17.70 40.46
CA CYS A 3 17.73 -17.85 39.04
C CYS A 3 16.20 -17.60 38.92
N ALA A 4 15.70 -16.41 38.60
CA ALA A 4 15.65 -15.78 37.26
C ALA A 4 14.76 -16.52 36.23
N ILE A 5 13.45 -16.66 36.48
CA ILE A 5 12.49 -17.14 35.47
C ILE A 5 11.13 -16.41 35.55
N SER A 6 11.14 -15.09 35.46
CA SER A 6 9.89 -14.32 35.29
C SER A 6 10.02 -13.09 34.39
N SER A 7 11.21 -12.83 33.83
CA SER A 7 11.45 -11.63 33.02
C SER A 7 11.21 -11.79 31.51
N LEU A 8 11.05 -13.01 30.97
CA LEU A 8 10.95 -13.22 29.52
C LEU A 8 9.67 -12.65 28.88
N ARG A 9 8.56 -12.53 29.63
CA ARG A 9 7.32 -11.88 29.13
C ARG A 9 7.38 -10.35 29.14
N ALA A 10 8.13 -9.77 30.08
CA ALA A 10 8.37 -8.33 30.12
C ALA A 10 9.44 -7.92 29.09
N LEU A 11 10.45 -8.78 28.85
CA LEU A 11 11.49 -8.51 27.87
C LEU A 11 10.96 -8.55 26.43
N SER A 12 10.00 -9.43 26.12
CA SER A 12 9.31 -9.41 24.82
C SER A 12 8.39 -8.18 24.65
N PHE A 13 7.82 -7.67 25.74
CA PHE A 13 7.03 -6.42 25.74
C PHE A 13 7.91 -5.16 25.64
N LEU A 14 9.17 -5.22 26.10
CA LEU A 14 10.16 -4.15 25.97
C LEU A 14 10.87 -4.18 24.61
N LEU A 15 11.10 -5.36 24.03
CA LEU A 15 11.65 -5.53 22.67
C LEU A 15 10.70 -4.99 21.58
N THR A 16 9.39 -4.93 21.83
CA THR A 16 8.43 -4.30 20.91
C THR A 16 8.46 -2.76 20.92
N LEU A 17 9.08 -2.13 21.93
CA LEU A 17 9.09 -0.67 22.06
C LEU A 17 10.29 0.00 21.35
N SER A 18 11.31 -0.77 20.96
CA SER A 18 12.59 -0.25 20.46
C SER A 18 12.85 -0.59 18.98
N GLN A 19 11.87 -0.36 18.11
CA GLN A 19 12.14 -0.09 16.69
C GLN A 19 11.67 1.31 16.32
N SER A 20 12.01 2.34 17.11
CA SER A 20 11.94 3.71 16.60
C SER A 20 13.18 4.00 15.75
N LEU A 21 13.33 3.25 14.66
CA LEU A 21 13.97 3.84 13.48
C LEU A 21 13.10 5.05 13.15
N SER A 22 13.64 6.27 13.25
CA SER A 22 12.90 7.53 13.09
C SER A 22 12.07 7.52 11.79
N MET A 23 10.82 7.06 11.85
CA MET A 23 9.90 7.09 10.72
C MET A 23 9.49 8.54 10.48
N ASN A 24 9.36 8.91 9.20
CA ASN A 24 8.76 10.20 8.85
C ASN A 24 7.26 10.21 9.23
N VAL A 25 6.65 11.40 9.25
CA VAL A 25 5.26 11.62 9.67
C VAL A 25 4.24 10.80 8.88
N ILE A 26 4.49 10.55 7.59
CA ILE A 26 3.59 9.75 6.75
C ILE A 26 3.71 8.28 7.12
N ASP A 27 4.95 7.78 7.24
CA ASP A 27 5.21 6.36 7.51
C ASP A 27 4.80 5.95 8.92
N SER A 28 4.93 6.84 9.90
CA SER A 28 4.44 6.59 11.26
C SER A 28 2.91 6.44 11.36
N CYS A 29 2.16 6.94 10.36
CA CYS A 29 0.71 6.80 10.30
C CYS A 29 0.26 5.40 9.85
N TRP A 30 0.91 4.77 8.87
CA TRP A 30 0.44 3.50 8.28
C TRP A 30 1.30 2.28 8.60
N ARG A 31 2.63 2.42 8.72
CA ARG A 31 3.53 1.26 8.93
C ARG A 31 3.30 0.49 10.23
N PRO A 32 2.90 1.12 11.35
CA PRO A 32 2.59 0.37 12.58
C PRO A 32 1.41 -0.60 12.45
N ASN A 33 0.56 -0.46 11.43
CA ASN A 33 -0.54 -1.39 11.20
C ASN A 33 -0.01 -2.72 10.61
N PRO A 34 0.04 -3.83 11.37
CA PRO A 34 0.52 -5.10 10.84
C PRO A 34 -0.40 -5.69 9.76
N ARG A 35 -1.62 -5.14 9.61
CA ARG A 35 -2.62 -5.51 8.60
C ARG A 35 -2.68 -4.51 7.44
N TRP A 36 -1.68 -3.64 7.26
CA TRP A 36 -1.66 -2.66 6.17
C TRP A 36 -1.93 -3.30 4.79
N ALA A 37 -1.47 -4.55 4.58
CA ALA A 37 -1.64 -5.26 3.31
C ALA A 37 -3.10 -5.65 3.01
N SER A 38 -3.92 -5.86 4.05
CA SER A 38 -5.36 -6.11 3.92
C SER A 38 -6.20 -4.86 4.12
N ASP A 39 -5.61 -3.78 4.63
CA ASP A 39 -6.22 -2.46 4.81
C ASP A 39 -5.46 -1.37 4.03
N ARG A 40 -5.23 -1.62 2.74
CA ARG A 40 -4.37 -0.75 1.90
C ARG A 40 -4.91 0.66 1.76
N GLN A 41 -6.23 0.80 1.69
CA GLN A 41 -6.89 2.07 1.45
C GLN A 41 -6.77 3.03 2.65
N SER A 42 -6.45 2.56 3.85
CA SER A 42 -6.21 3.44 5.00
C SER A 42 -4.98 4.34 4.81
N PHE A 43 -4.06 3.98 3.91
CA PHE A 43 -2.92 4.81 3.51
C PHE A 43 -3.34 6.20 3.02
N ALA A 44 -4.50 6.31 2.36
CA ALA A 44 -5.03 7.59 1.88
C ALA A 44 -5.42 8.56 3.01
N ASN A 45 -5.40 8.14 4.28
CA ASN A 45 -5.57 9.02 5.44
C ASN A 45 -4.25 9.66 5.92
N CYS A 46 -3.11 9.20 5.43
CA CYS A 46 -1.79 9.56 5.96
C CYS A 46 -1.10 10.70 5.19
N ALA A 47 -1.74 11.25 4.15
CA ALA A 47 -1.19 12.35 3.37
C ALA A 47 -1.11 13.65 4.19
N ILE A 48 -0.03 14.40 4.01
CA ILE A 48 0.21 15.70 4.66
C ILE A 48 0.58 16.77 3.63
N GLY A 49 0.64 18.04 4.05
CA GLY A 49 1.02 19.16 3.18
C GLY A 49 -0.08 19.61 2.23
N PHE A 50 0.29 20.10 1.04
CA PHE A 50 -0.66 20.59 0.04
C PHE A 50 -1.55 19.48 -0.55
N GLY A 51 -1.07 18.24 -0.58
CA GLY A 51 -1.80 17.08 -1.09
C GLY A 51 -2.60 16.31 -0.05
N ARG A 52 -2.78 16.84 1.18
CA ARG A 52 -3.43 16.11 2.29
C ARG A 52 -4.85 15.63 2.00
N ASP A 53 -5.54 16.28 1.07
CA ASP A 53 -6.93 15.95 0.69
C ASP A 53 -7.00 14.92 -0.47
N ALA A 54 -5.85 14.43 -0.96
CA ALA A 54 -5.80 13.41 -2.01
C ALA A 54 -6.32 12.06 -1.49
N MET A 55 -7.48 11.64 -1.99
CA MET A 55 -8.12 10.39 -1.60
C MET A 55 -7.80 9.20 -2.51
N GLY A 56 -7.40 9.44 -3.76
CA GLY A 56 -7.26 8.37 -4.76
C GLY A 56 -8.54 7.55 -4.91
N GLY A 57 -8.43 6.23 -5.03
CA GLY A 57 -9.56 5.28 -5.04
C GLY A 57 -9.99 4.79 -3.65
N ARG A 58 -9.80 5.59 -2.59
CA ARG A 58 -10.19 5.22 -1.22
C ARG A 58 -11.71 5.04 -1.13
N LYS A 59 -12.15 3.90 -0.60
CA LYS A 59 -13.54 3.41 -0.51
C LYS A 59 -14.12 2.82 -1.80
N ASP A 60 -13.34 2.78 -2.87
CA ASP A 60 -13.78 2.23 -4.15
C ASP A 60 -13.22 0.81 -4.39
N ALA A 61 -13.62 0.22 -5.51
CA ALA A 61 -13.28 -1.16 -5.84
C ALA A 61 -11.76 -1.35 -6.02
N ILE A 62 -11.29 -2.51 -5.58
CA ILE A 62 -9.92 -2.95 -5.85
C ILE A 62 -9.87 -3.52 -7.26
N TYR A 63 -8.95 -3.03 -8.08
CA TYR A 63 -8.67 -3.57 -9.40
C TYR A 63 -7.27 -4.16 -9.41
N VAL A 64 -7.15 -5.45 -9.73
CA VAL A 64 -5.87 -6.16 -9.73
C VAL A 64 -5.37 -6.25 -11.17
N VAL A 65 -4.19 -5.68 -11.42
CA VAL A 65 -3.46 -5.87 -12.67
C VAL A 65 -2.85 -7.27 -12.67
N THR A 66 -3.20 -8.05 -13.68
CA THR A 66 -2.75 -9.43 -13.89
C THR A 66 -2.05 -9.63 -15.24
N ASP A 67 -2.11 -8.63 -16.13
CA ASP A 67 -1.51 -8.67 -17.46
C ASP A 67 -0.62 -7.43 -17.67
N PRO A 68 0.70 -7.60 -17.91
CA PRO A 68 1.61 -6.48 -18.15
C PRO A 68 1.55 -5.91 -19.58
N SER A 69 0.73 -6.49 -20.46
CA SER A 69 0.56 -6.02 -21.83
C SER A 69 -0.11 -4.63 -21.88
N ASP A 70 0.13 -3.89 -22.97
CA ASP A 70 -0.47 -2.59 -23.21
C ASP A 70 -1.08 -2.54 -24.60
N ASP A 71 -2.33 -2.08 -24.69
CA ASP A 71 -3.01 -1.70 -25.92
C ASP A 71 -3.59 -0.30 -25.75
N PRO A 72 -3.05 0.72 -26.43
CA PRO A 72 -3.50 2.10 -26.28
C PRO A 72 -4.86 2.38 -26.95
N VAL A 73 -5.36 1.50 -27.82
CA VAL A 73 -6.62 1.67 -28.54
C VAL A 73 -7.74 0.90 -27.87
N ASP A 74 -7.48 -0.37 -27.50
CA ASP A 74 -8.46 -1.27 -26.89
C ASP A 74 -7.84 -1.99 -25.67
N PRO A 75 -7.65 -1.29 -24.53
CA PRO A 75 -7.07 -1.89 -23.34
C PRO A 75 -7.99 -2.98 -22.79
N LYS A 76 -7.43 -4.13 -22.42
CA LYS A 76 -8.19 -5.29 -21.95
C LYS A 76 -8.30 -5.34 -20.42
N PRO A 77 -9.41 -5.84 -19.85
CA PRO A 77 -9.48 -6.16 -18.42
C PRO A 77 -8.28 -7.00 -17.98
N GLY A 78 -7.70 -6.68 -16.82
CA GLY A 78 -6.46 -7.24 -16.32
C GLY A 78 -5.21 -6.39 -16.63
N THR A 79 -5.25 -5.48 -17.60
CA THR A 79 -4.14 -4.56 -17.90
C THR A 79 -4.16 -3.30 -17.03
N LEU A 80 -3.00 -2.66 -16.84
CA LEU A 80 -2.93 -1.37 -16.14
C LEU A 80 -3.72 -0.28 -16.85
N ARG A 81 -3.64 -0.20 -18.19
CA ARG A 81 -4.35 0.85 -18.95
C ARG A 81 -5.85 0.74 -18.79
N TYR A 82 -6.40 -0.47 -18.82
CA TYR A 82 -7.83 -0.66 -18.62
C TYR A 82 -8.29 -0.13 -17.26
N GLY A 83 -7.55 -0.41 -16.19
CA GLY A 83 -7.86 0.09 -14.84
C GLY A 83 -7.70 1.61 -14.72
N ALA A 84 -6.61 2.15 -15.25
CA ALA A 84 -6.27 3.57 -15.10
C ALA A 84 -7.18 4.52 -15.89
N THR A 85 -7.85 4.06 -16.96
CA THR A 85 -8.75 4.88 -17.79
C THR A 85 -10.24 4.67 -17.45
N ARG A 86 -10.56 3.93 -16.38
CA ARG A 86 -11.93 3.82 -15.89
C ARG A 86 -12.43 5.17 -15.39
N ARG A 87 -13.73 5.43 -15.60
CA ARG A 87 -14.42 6.60 -15.04
C ARG A 87 -14.62 6.49 -13.54
N ASP A 88 -14.92 5.29 -13.07
CA ASP A 88 -15.08 5.01 -11.64
C ASP A 88 -13.70 4.99 -10.98
N PRO A 89 -13.54 5.55 -9.77
CA PRO A 89 -12.27 5.47 -9.05
C PRO A 89 -11.94 4.02 -8.72
N LEU A 90 -10.65 3.68 -8.75
CA LEU A 90 -10.17 2.33 -8.43
C LEU A 90 -8.94 2.39 -7.53
N TRP A 91 -8.86 1.45 -6.60
CA TRP A 91 -7.62 1.14 -5.90
C TRP A 91 -6.86 0.06 -6.67
N ILE A 92 -5.94 0.48 -7.52
CA ILE A 92 -5.19 -0.44 -8.40
C ILE A 92 -4.06 -1.12 -7.63
N THR A 93 -4.00 -2.45 -7.69
CA THR A 93 -2.90 -3.27 -7.14
C THR A 93 -2.32 -4.19 -8.21
N PHE A 94 -1.17 -4.78 -7.96
CA PHE A 94 -0.49 -5.70 -8.87
C PHE A 94 -0.47 -7.10 -8.28
N ALA A 95 -0.81 -8.12 -9.08
CA ALA A 95 -0.85 -9.50 -8.62
C ALA A 95 0.55 -10.07 -8.30
N GLU A 96 1.55 -9.61 -9.04
CA GLU A 96 2.95 -10.05 -8.94
C GLU A 96 3.89 -8.98 -9.49
N ASP A 97 5.19 -9.21 -9.35
CA ASP A 97 6.21 -8.38 -9.95
C ASP A 97 6.12 -8.43 -11.47
N MET A 98 6.10 -7.26 -12.12
CA MET A 98 5.92 -7.19 -13.57
C MET A 98 6.64 -6.00 -14.21
N VAL A 99 7.01 -6.15 -15.49
CA VAL A 99 7.57 -5.09 -16.32
C VAL A 99 6.53 -4.66 -17.35
N ILE A 100 5.92 -3.49 -17.14
CA ILE A 100 4.91 -2.91 -18.03
C ILE A 100 5.60 -1.98 -19.02
N ARG A 101 5.55 -2.31 -20.32
CA ARG A 101 6.06 -1.46 -21.40
C ARG A 101 4.90 -0.77 -22.10
N LEU A 102 4.64 0.47 -21.70
CA LEU A 102 3.61 1.29 -22.31
C LEU A 102 3.97 1.63 -23.77
N LYS A 103 3.02 1.43 -24.70
CA LYS A 103 3.15 1.76 -26.13
C LYS A 103 2.90 3.25 -26.40
N LYS A 104 2.13 3.89 -25.53
CA LYS A 104 1.83 5.33 -25.51
C LYS A 104 1.78 5.81 -24.07
N VAL A 105 1.85 7.13 -23.87
CA VAL A 105 1.62 7.73 -22.56
C VAL A 105 0.29 7.24 -21.98
N LEU A 106 0.29 6.99 -20.67
CA LEU A 106 -0.89 6.61 -19.90
C LEU A 106 -1.56 7.90 -19.40
N LEU A 107 -2.30 8.58 -20.28
CA LEU A 107 -3.05 9.81 -20.00
C LEU A 107 -4.34 9.81 -20.84
#